data_AF-A0A7Y2MUZ2-F1
#
_entry.id   AF-A0A7Y2MUZ2-F1
#
_cell.length_a   1.000
_cell.length_b   1.000
_cell.length_c   1.000
_cell.angle_alpha   90.00
_cell.angle_beta   90.00
_cell.angle_gamma   90.00
#
_symmetry.space_group_name_H-M   'P 1'
#
loop_
_entity.id
_entity.type
_entity.pdbx_description
1 polymer ?
#
loop_
_entity_poly.entity_id
_entity_poly.type
_entity_poly.pdbx_seq_one_letter_code
_entity_poly.pdbx_strand_id
1 'polypeptide(L)'
;MKRFTVVLMGALLLVGVDAFTPAGTAAQIRERPGSENRERLERQIRERFENLIQTELGIDEAVSAELRSTMESFTEERRALGQRQAEFRRRLRSSGSLLDVDAAQEVLDELVAVQRAEGDLLAREQAALLQVLTPPQLVRFYTLREQFTERVRALRGGGPPGRRGGGGNGSTPLPIGWPYPL
;
A
#
# COMPACT_ATOMS: atom_id res chain seq x y z
N MET A 1 47.49 -0.08 13.98
CA MET A 1 47.59 -0.11 15.45
C MET A 1 47.67 1.30 15.99
N LYS A 2 46.69 1.72 16.82
CA LYS A 2 46.61 2.90 17.73
C LYS A 2 45.11 3.15 18.00
N ARG A 3 44.47 2.51 18.99
CA ARG A 3 44.44 2.76 20.45
C ARG A 3 44.01 4.18 20.86
N PHE A 4 42.82 4.22 21.45
CA PHE A 4 42.31 5.05 22.54
C PHE A 4 42.31 6.58 22.38
N THR A 5 41.14 7.20 22.54
CA THR A 5 40.87 8.05 23.72
C THR A 5 39.36 8.17 23.97
N VAL A 6 38.90 7.59 25.09
CA VAL A 6 37.68 8.03 25.77
C VAL A 6 38.07 9.27 26.55
N VAL A 7 37.38 10.39 26.31
CA VAL A 7 37.40 11.54 27.22
C VAL A 7 36.00 11.74 27.75
N LEU A 8 35.90 11.54 29.05
CA LEU A 8 34.78 11.82 29.92
C LEU A 8 34.96 13.25 30.44
N MET A 9 34.08 14.17 30.05
CA MET A 9 33.81 15.46 30.69
C MET A 9 32.46 15.89 30.13
N GLY A 10 31.48 16.32 30.89
CA GLY A 10 31.49 16.92 32.20
C GLY A 10 30.26 17.82 32.20
N ALA A 11 29.46 17.74 33.25
CA ALA A 11 28.18 18.42 33.36
C ALA A 11 28.29 19.93 33.11
N LEU A 12 27.32 20.50 32.40
CA LEU A 12 26.91 21.87 32.65
C LEU A 12 25.39 21.98 32.56
N LEU A 13 24.79 22.02 33.75
CA LEU A 13 23.44 22.50 34.00
C LEU A 13 23.37 23.99 33.62
N LEU A 14 22.50 24.33 32.68
CA LEU A 14 21.95 25.67 32.57
C LEU A 14 20.44 25.56 32.76
N VAL A 15 20.04 25.87 33.98
CA VAL A 15 18.67 26.14 34.37
C VAL A 15 18.25 27.43 33.67
N GLY A 16 17.39 27.31 32.66
CA GLY A 16 16.60 28.41 32.13
C GLY A 16 15.16 28.24 32.61
N VAL A 17 14.77 29.00 33.63
CA VAL A 17 13.36 29.19 34.01
C VAL A 17 12.84 30.32 33.14
N ASP A 18 12.03 29.99 32.13
CA ASP A 18 11.21 30.97 31.42
C ASP A 18 9.76 30.49 31.36
N ALA A 19 8.93 31.30 32.03
CA ALA A 19 7.52 31.56 31.81
C ALA A 19 6.60 30.39 31.39
N PHE A 20 5.91 29.86 32.40
CA PHE A 20 4.60 29.24 32.24
C PHE A 20 3.63 30.21 31.55
N THR A 21 3.31 29.96 30.28
CA THR A 21 2.17 30.58 29.59
C THR A 21 1.12 29.49 29.32
N PRO A 22 0.01 29.45 30.07
CA PRO A 22 -1.11 28.58 29.72
C PRO A 22 -1.98 29.36 28.72
N ALA A 23 -1.52 29.45 27.48
CA ALA A 23 -2.33 29.94 26.36
C ALA A 23 -2.79 28.72 25.58
N GLY A 24 -4.11 28.49 25.60
CA GLY A 24 -4.75 27.29 25.09
C GLY A 24 -4.26 26.89 23.71
N THR A 25 -3.80 25.64 23.61
CA THR A 25 -3.74 24.90 22.35
C THR A 25 -5.16 24.67 21.87
N ALA A 26 -5.76 25.71 21.27
CA ALA A 26 -6.68 25.49 20.18
C ALA A 26 -5.90 24.67 19.16
N ALA A 27 -6.19 23.37 19.11
CA ALA A 27 -5.76 22.50 18.04
C ALA A 27 -6.30 23.10 16.74
N GLN A 28 -5.50 23.96 16.11
CA GLN A 28 -5.67 24.29 14.71
C GLN A 28 -5.55 22.96 13.98
N ILE A 29 -6.70 22.39 13.64
CA ILE A 29 -6.86 21.41 12.57
C ILE A 29 -6.27 22.10 11.35
N ARG A 30 -4.97 21.92 11.14
CA ARG A 30 -4.29 22.35 9.94
C ARG A 30 -4.80 21.41 8.85
N GLU A 31 -5.87 21.82 8.17
CA GLU A 31 -6.28 21.20 6.91
C GLU A 31 -5.02 21.09 6.04
N ARG A 32 -4.59 19.84 5.79
CA ARG A 32 -3.41 19.57 4.98
C ARG A 32 -3.68 20.12 3.58
N PRO A 33 -2.88 21.07 3.04
CA PRO A 33 -3.12 21.69 1.73
C PRO A 33 -2.77 20.77 0.54
N GLY A 34 -3.17 19.49 0.62
CA GLY A 34 -2.86 18.46 -0.38
C GLY A 34 -3.92 17.38 -0.55
N SER A 35 -5.07 17.45 0.14
CA SER A 35 -6.19 16.51 -0.05
C SER A 35 -6.95 16.77 -1.37
N GLU A 36 -7.31 18.02 -1.65
CA GLU A 36 -8.11 18.37 -2.84
C GLU A 36 -7.38 18.06 -4.16
N ASN A 37 -6.09 18.39 -4.24
CA ASN A 37 -5.26 18.07 -5.40
C ASN A 37 -5.09 16.56 -5.61
N ARG A 38 -5.08 15.80 -4.51
CA ARG A 38 -4.98 14.34 -4.55
C ARG A 38 -6.26 13.69 -5.05
N GLU A 39 -7.41 14.10 -4.53
CA GLU A 39 -8.71 13.58 -4.97
C GLU A 39 -8.96 13.88 -6.46
N ARG A 40 -8.60 15.08 -6.92
CA ARG A 40 -8.66 15.44 -8.35
C ARG A 40 -7.78 14.52 -9.20
N LEU A 41 -6.55 14.26 -8.76
CA LEU A 41 -5.63 13.37 -9.45
C LEU A 41 -6.14 11.91 -9.47
N GLU A 42 -6.70 11.43 -8.36
CA GLU A 42 -7.26 10.08 -8.24
C GLU A 42 -8.45 9.87 -9.20
N ARG A 43 -9.34 10.87 -9.32
CA ARG A 43 -10.42 10.86 -10.33
C ARG A 43 -9.90 10.81 -11.76
N GLN A 44 -8.92 11.65 -12.10
CA GLN A 44 -8.34 11.64 -13.46
C GLN A 44 -7.65 10.31 -13.80
N ILE A 45 -6.97 9.71 -12.82
CA ILE A 45 -6.37 8.39 -12.96
C ILE A 45 -7.46 7.34 -13.22
N ARG A 46 -8.59 7.40 -12.49
CA ARG A 46 -9.73 6.50 -12.73
C ARG A 46 -10.26 6.62 -14.14
N GLU A 47 -10.67 7.82 -14.54
CA GLU A 47 -11.30 8.06 -15.84
C GLU A 47 -10.41 7.58 -16.98
N ARG A 48 -9.10 7.82 -16.89
CA ARG A 48 -8.14 7.33 -17.90
C ARG A 48 -8.05 5.82 -17.95
N PHE A 49 -8.11 5.15 -16.80
CA PHE A 49 -8.05 3.70 -16.75
C PHE A 49 -9.34 3.06 -17.30
N GLU A 50 -10.49 3.63 -16.97
CA GLU A 50 -11.78 3.16 -17.48
C GLU A 50 -11.87 3.27 -19.00
N ASN A 51 -11.50 4.43 -19.56
CA ASN A 51 -11.44 4.63 -21.00
C ASN A 51 -10.48 3.63 -21.69
N LEU A 52 -9.33 3.35 -21.05
CA LEU A 52 -8.37 2.37 -21.55
C LEU A 52 -8.97 0.96 -21.58
N ILE A 53 -9.62 0.52 -20.50
CA ILE A 53 -10.29 -0.79 -20.43
C ILE A 53 -11.36 -0.90 -21.51
N GLN A 54 -12.23 0.10 -21.62
CA GLN A 54 -13.32 0.08 -22.60
C GLN A 54 -12.79 -0.09 -24.03
N THR A 55 -11.78 0.70 -24.37
CA THR A 55 -11.15 0.68 -25.70
C THR A 55 -10.43 -0.64 -25.97
N GLU A 56 -9.63 -1.12 -25.02
CA GLU A 56 -8.76 -2.28 -25.21
C GLU A 56 -9.49 -3.62 -25.09
N LEU A 57 -10.60 -3.67 -24.34
CA LEU A 57 -11.42 -4.87 -24.20
C LEU A 57 -12.59 -4.90 -25.19
N GLY A 58 -12.87 -3.79 -25.87
CA GLY A 58 -13.99 -3.66 -26.79
C GLY A 58 -15.36 -3.85 -26.11
N ILE A 59 -15.46 -3.43 -24.84
CA ILE A 59 -16.69 -3.56 -24.04
C ILE A 59 -17.52 -2.29 -24.12
N ASP A 60 -18.84 -2.41 -24.01
CA ASP A 60 -19.73 -1.26 -23.97
C ASP A 60 -19.84 -0.65 -22.56
N GLU A 61 -20.60 0.43 -22.42
CA GLU A 61 -20.79 1.11 -21.15
C GLU A 61 -21.51 0.24 -20.10
N ALA A 62 -22.43 -0.63 -20.53
CA ALA A 62 -23.17 -1.49 -19.61
C ALA A 62 -22.23 -2.54 -19.00
N VAL A 63 -21.43 -3.21 -19.83
CA VAL A 63 -20.41 -4.18 -19.39
C VAL A 63 -19.32 -3.49 -18.57
N SER A 64 -18.92 -2.27 -18.93
CA SER A 64 -17.97 -1.46 -18.15
C SER A 64 -18.50 -1.13 -16.75
N ALA A 65 -19.77 -0.74 -16.64
CA ALA A 65 -20.43 -0.44 -15.37
C ALA A 65 -20.58 -1.70 -14.50
N GLU A 66 -20.93 -2.83 -15.09
CA GLU A 66 -21.01 -4.12 -14.39
C GLU A 66 -19.64 -4.60 -13.91
N LEU A 67 -18.60 -4.44 -14.75
CA LEU A 67 -17.21 -4.71 -14.38
C LEU A 67 -16.82 -3.83 -13.18
N ARG A 68 -17.12 -2.53 -13.20
CA ARG A 68 -16.87 -1.61 -12.09
C ARG A 68 -17.55 -2.06 -10.81
N SER A 69 -18.85 -2.36 -10.86
CA SER A 69 -19.62 -2.82 -9.71
C SER A 69 -19.09 -4.13 -9.13
N THR A 70 -18.77 -5.10 -10.00
CA THR A 70 -18.16 -6.38 -9.61
C THR A 70 -16.81 -6.17 -8.95
N MET A 71 -16.01 -5.25 -9.46
CA MET A 71 -14.73 -4.92 -8.85
C MET A 71 -14.93 -4.23 -7.50
N GLU A 72 -15.86 -3.28 -7.39
CA GLU A 72 -16.16 -2.55 -6.16
C GLU A 72 -16.57 -3.48 -5.00
N SER A 73 -17.32 -4.54 -5.27
CA SER A 73 -17.81 -5.47 -4.24
C SER A 73 -16.70 -6.17 -3.45
N PHE A 74 -15.49 -6.29 -4.02
CA PHE A 74 -14.33 -6.91 -3.35
C PHE A 74 -13.41 -5.90 -2.63
N THR A 75 -13.74 -4.61 -2.67
CA THR A 75 -12.85 -3.55 -2.16
C THR A 75 -12.59 -3.65 -0.66
N GLU A 76 -13.62 -3.96 0.13
CA GLU A 76 -13.48 -4.10 1.59
C GLU A 76 -12.61 -5.30 1.96
N GLU A 77 -12.82 -6.44 1.30
CA GLU A 77 -12.06 -7.67 1.53
C GLU A 77 -10.58 -7.49 1.17
N ARG A 78 -10.32 -6.89 0.00
CA ARG A 78 -8.97 -6.48 -0.43
C ARG A 78 -8.29 -5.56 0.58
N ARG A 79 -9.03 -4.57 1.09
CA ARG A 79 -8.52 -3.61 2.06
C ARG A 79 -8.19 -4.29 3.39
N ALA A 80 -9.05 -5.19 3.88
CA ALA A 80 -8.82 -5.94 5.11
C ALA A 80 -7.59 -6.85 4.98
N LEU A 81 -7.48 -7.59 3.87
CA LEU A 81 -6.33 -8.44 3.60
C LEU A 81 -5.03 -7.64 3.49
N GLY A 82 -5.05 -6.49 2.81
CA GLY A 82 -3.90 -5.60 2.71
C GLY A 82 -3.44 -5.05 4.06
N GLN A 83 -4.38 -4.75 4.98
CA GLN A 83 -4.05 -4.32 6.35
C GLN A 83 -3.36 -5.46 7.12
N ARG A 84 -3.92 -6.68 7.07
CA ARG A 84 -3.35 -7.87 7.72
C ARG A 84 -1.94 -8.19 7.21
N GLN A 85 -1.74 -8.16 5.89
CA GLN A 85 -0.42 -8.30 5.26
C GLN A 85 0.57 -7.24 5.75
N ALA A 86 0.12 -5.98 5.86
CA ALA A 86 0.97 -4.89 6.31
C ALA A 86 1.38 -5.06 7.78
N GLU A 87 0.46 -5.51 8.63
CA GLU A 87 0.69 -5.85 10.04
C GLU A 87 1.69 -7.00 10.17
N PHE A 88 1.46 -8.09 9.44
CA PHE A 88 2.36 -9.23 9.38
C PHE A 88 3.78 -8.82 8.95
N ARG A 89 3.91 -8.04 7.87
CA ARG A 89 5.22 -7.49 7.42
C ARG A 89 5.86 -6.55 8.43
N ARG A 90 5.07 -5.81 9.23
CA ARG A 90 5.61 -4.97 10.31
C ARG A 90 6.17 -5.84 11.44
N ARG A 91 5.43 -6.88 11.86
CA ARG A 91 5.87 -7.86 12.87
C ARG A 91 7.17 -8.56 12.46
N LEU A 92 7.25 -9.03 11.22
CA LEU A 92 8.47 -9.65 10.69
C LEU A 92 9.67 -8.70 10.76
N ARG A 93 9.49 -7.43 10.39
CA ARG A 93 10.58 -6.43 10.44
C ARG A 93 10.99 -6.04 11.85
N SER A 94 10.08 -6.11 12.83
CA SER A 94 10.40 -5.81 14.23
C SER A 94 11.04 -6.96 14.99
N SER A 95 11.07 -8.17 14.41
CA SER A 95 11.61 -9.39 15.02
C SER A 95 13.15 -9.43 15.02
N GLY A 96 13.81 -8.33 15.34
CA GLY A 96 15.27 -8.09 15.14
C GLY A 96 16.25 -9.05 15.83
N SER A 97 15.76 -10.07 16.53
CA SER A 97 16.51 -11.18 17.11
C SER A 97 15.78 -12.50 16.83
N LEU A 98 16.47 -13.63 17.03
CA LEU A 98 15.83 -14.94 16.96
C LEU A 98 14.61 -14.98 17.90
N LEU A 99 13.45 -15.32 17.36
CA LEU A 99 12.22 -15.50 18.13
C LEU A 99 12.32 -16.79 18.95
N ASP A 100 11.64 -16.83 20.09
CA ASP A 100 11.39 -18.10 20.78
C ASP A 100 10.49 -19.02 19.94
N VAL A 101 10.39 -20.28 20.34
CA VAL A 101 9.70 -21.32 19.56
C VAL A 101 8.22 -20.99 19.36
N ASP A 102 7.54 -20.52 20.40
CA ASP A 102 6.11 -20.24 20.36
C ASP A 102 5.83 -19.02 19.46
N ALA A 103 6.59 -17.93 19.63
CA ALA A 103 6.48 -16.74 18.79
C ALA A 103 6.84 -17.02 17.32
N ALA A 104 7.82 -17.90 17.05
CA ALA A 104 8.15 -18.32 15.70
C ALA A 104 7.00 -19.12 15.07
N GLN A 105 6.39 -20.04 15.82
CA GLN A 105 5.26 -20.84 15.36
C GLN A 105 4.06 -19.95 14.99
N GLU A 106 3.71 -18.98 15.84
CA GLU A 106 2.62 -18.02 15.56
C GLU A 106 2.85 -17.23 14.27
N VAL A 107 4.08 -16.81 14.01
CA VAL A 107 4.45 -16.08 12.79
C VAL A 107 4.30 -16.98 11.55
N LEU A 108 4.68 -18.25 11.64
CA LEU A 108 4.53 -19.20 10.55
C LEU A 108 3.06 -19.55 10.28
N ASP A 109 2.25 -19.71 11.33
CA ASP A 109 0.81 -19.96 11.19
C ASP A 109 0.10 -18.77 10.54
N GLU A 110 0.46 -17.54 10.95
CA GLU A 110 -0.07 -16.31 10.34
C GLU A 110 0.36 -16.17 8.87
N LEU A 111 1.60 -16.54 8.52
CA LEU A 111 2.06 -16.56 7.12
C LEU A 111 1.16 -17.45 6.27
N VAL A 112 0.91 -18.69 6.72
CA VAL A 112 0.06 -19.64 6.01
C VAL A 112 -1.38 -19.12 5.92
N ALA A 113 -1.92 -18.54 6.99
CA ALA A 113 -3.27 -17.98 7.00
C ALA A 113 -3.43 -16.82 6.01
N VAL A 114 -2.45 -15.92 5.93
CA VAL A 114 -2.44 -14.81 4.97
C VAL A 114 -2.37 -15.33 3.53
N GLN A 115 -1.51 -16.31 3.24
CA GLN A 115 -1.38 -16.89 1.90
C GLN A 115 -2.67 -17.60 1.43
N ARG A 116 -3.36 -18.31 2.33
CA ARG A 116 -4.66 -18.93 2.01
C ARG A 116 -5.72 -17.88 1.70
N ALA A 117 -5.82 -16.83 2.54
CA ALA A 117 -6.77 -15.75 2.32
C ALA A 117 -6.53 -15.01 0.99
N GLU A 118 -5.27 -14.84 0.58
CA GLU A 118 -4.91 -14.31 -0.74
C GLU A 118 -5.43 -15.19 -1.88
N GLY A 119 -5.17 -16.50 -1.83
CA GLY A 119 -5.63 -17.44 -2.84
C GLY A 119 -7.16 -17.51 -2.94
N ASP A 120 -7.84 -17.57 -1.81
CA ASP A 120 -9.31 -17.66 -1.75
C ASP A 120 -9.97 -16.39 -2.29
N LEU A 121 -9.42 -15.21 -1.97
CA LEU A 121 -9.90 -13.94 -2.52
C LEU A 121 -9.67 -13.88 -4.04
N LEU A 122 -8.47 -14.25 -4.50
CA LEU A 122 -8.14 -14.27 -5.92
C LEU A 122 -9.08 -15.19 -6.72
N ALA A 123 -9.36 -16.39 -6.20
CA ALA A 123 -10.25 -17.34 -6.86
C ALA A 123 -11.69 -16.80 -6.98
N ARG A 124 -12.21 -16.19 -5.91
CA ARG A 124 -13.55 -15.58 -5.93
C ARG A 124 -13.63 -14.37 -6.86
N GLU A 125 -12.61 -13.51 -6.88
CA GLU A 125 -12.53 -12.39 -7.81
C GLU A 125 -12.52 -12.88 -9.27
N GLN A 126 -11.71 -13.88 -9.60
CA GLN A 126 -11.67 -14.45 -10.95
C GLN A 126 -13.02 -15.03 -11.35
N ALA A 127 -13.65 -15.81 -10.47
CA ALA A 127 -14.95 -16.41 -10.73
C ALA A 127 -16.03 -15.35 -10.98
N ALA A 128 -16.02 -14.25 -10.22
CA ALA A 128 -16.95 -13.14 -10.41
C ALA A 128 -16.68 -12.37 -11.71
N LEU A 129 -15.40 -12.07 -12.01
CA LEU A 129 -15.03 -11.35 -13.23
C LEU A 129 -15.34 -12.16 -14.50
N LEU A 130 -15.28 -13.49 -14.44
CA LEU A 130 -15.68 -14.37 -15.55
C LEU A 130 -17.20 -14.38 -15.82
N GLN A 131 -18.03 -13.86 -14.92
CA GLN A 131 -19.45 -13.63 -15.20
C GLN A 131 -19.66 -12.41 -16.11
N VAL A 132 -18.69 -11.49 -16.16
CA VAL A 132 -18.78 -10.20 -16.87
C VAL A 132 -17.90 -10.19 -18.12
N LEU A 133 -16.70 -10.75 -18.03
CA LEU A 133 -15.68 -10.75 -19.08
C LEU A 133 -15.44 -12.17 -19.61
N THR A 134 -15.19 -12.28 -20.91
CA THR A 134 -14.67 -13.52 -21.48
C THR A 134 -13.25 -13.83 -20.97
N PRO A 135 -12.80 -15.09 -20.98
CA PRO A 135 -11.44 -15.43 -20.52
C PRO A 135 -10.31 -14.62 -21.20
N PRO A 136 -10.31 -14.40 -22.53
CA PRO A 136 -9.31 -13.55 -23.17
C PRO A 136 -9.37 -12.09 -22.71
N GLN A 137 -10.58 -11.54 -22.52
CA GLN A 137 -10.76 -10.18 -21.98
C GLN A 137 -10.25 -10.07 -20.55
N LEU A 138 -10.48 -11.08 -19.70
CA LEU A 138 -9.99 -11.10 -18.33
C LEU A 138 -8.45 -11.16 -18.26
N VAL A 139 -7.82 -11.97 -19.11
CA VAL A 139 -6.36 -12.01 -19.22
C VAL A 139 -5.81 -10.65 -19.68
N ARG A 140 -6.44 -10.03 -20.69
CA ARG A 140 -6.06 -8.69 -21.16
C ARG A 140 -6.25 -7.64 -20.06
N PHE A 141 -7.36 -7.71 -19.34
CA PHE A 141 -7.65 -6.84 -18.20
C PHE A 141 -6.54 -6.87 -17.15
N TYR A 142 -6.08 -8.06 -16.75
CA TYR A 142 -4.97 -8.18 -15.80
C TYR A 142 -3.67 -7.56 -16.31
N THR A 143 -3.37 -7.75 -17.59
CA THR A 143 -2.21 -7.12 -18.24
C THR A 143 -2.29 -5.59 -18.19
N LEU A 144 -3.45 -5.02 -18.55
CA LEU A 144 -3.68 -3.57 -18.52
C LEU A 144 -3.56 -3.01 -17.11
N ARG A 145 -4.08 -3.73 -16.11
CA ARG A 145 -4.02 -3.35 -14.69
C ARG A 145 -2.58 -3.28 -14.18
N GLU A 146 -1.74 -4.26 -14.52
CA GLU A 146 -0.33 -4.26 -14.13
C GLU A 146 0.41 -3.06 -14.74
N GLN A 147 0.31 -2.89 -16.07
CA GLN A 147 0.96 -1.79 -16.80
C GLN A 147 0.53 -0.41 -16.28
N PHE A 148 -0.77 -0.26 -15.98
CA PHE A 148 -1.29 0.97 -15.42
C PHE A 148 -0.73 1.25 -14.02
N THR A 149 -0.63 0.21 -13.19
CA THR A 149 -0.08 0.31 -11.84
C THR A 149 1.40 0.71 -11.86
N GLU A 150 2.19 0.09 -12.73
CA GLU A 150 3.60 0.46 -12.93
C GLU A 150 3.75 1.92 -13.36
N ARG A 151 2.91 2.37 -14.30
CA ARG A 151 2.90 3.77 -14.75
C ARG A 151 2.53 4.74 -13.62
N VAL A 152 1.50 4.45 -12.83
CA VAL A 152 1.11 5.29 -11.68
C VAL A 152 2.21 5.31 -10.62
N ARG A 153 2.88 4.19 -10.36
CA ARG A 153 4.04 4.14 -9.46
C ARG A 153 5.19 5.00 -9.96
N ALA A 154 5.50 4.95 -11.25
CA ALA A 154 6.54 5.80 -11.84
C ALA A 154 6.22 7.29 -11.67
N LEU A 155 4.95 7.69 -11.85
CA LEU A 155 4.49 9.06 -11.65
C LEU A 155 4.56 9.51 -10.18
N ARG A 156 4.24 8.61 -9.22
CA ARG A 156 4.32 8.90 -7.78
C ARG A 156 5.75 8.83 -7.22
N GLY A 157 6.62 8.05 -7.86
CA GLY A 157 7.99 7.76 -7.45
C GLY A 157 9.05 8.70 -8.01
N GLY A 158 8.68 9.83 -8.63
CA GLY A 158 9.57 10.82 -9.23
C GLY A 158 10.48 11.59 -8.26
N GLY A 159 11.31 10.88 -7.49
CA GLY A 159 12.59 11.39 -6.98
C GLY A 159 13.73 10.72 -7.74
N PRO A 160 14.86 11.41 -8.02
CA PRO A 160 15.95 10.85 -8.82
C PRO A 160 16.43 9.47 -8.31
N PRO A 161 16.78 8.52 -9.21
CA PRO A 161 17.36 7.24 -8.83
C PRO A 161 18.76 7.49 -8.25
N GLY A 162 18.86 7.63 -6.93
CA GLY A 162 20.15 7.86 -6.29
C GLY A 162 20.13 8.28 -4.82
N ARG A 163 18.97 8.50 -4.18
CA ARG A 163 18.98 8.95 -2.77
C ARG A 163 17.83 8.41 -1.93
N ARG A 164 17.74 7.09 -1.80
CA ARG A 164 17.18 6.47 -0.58
C ARG A 164 17.85 5.12 -0.34
N GLY A 165 18.45 5.01 0.85
CA GLY A 165 19.37 3.95 1.22
C GLY A 165 18.79 2.54 1.19
N GLY A 166 19.73 1.60 1.15
CA GLY A 166 19.51 0.16 0.99
C GLY A 166 18.43 -0.43 1.88
N GLY A 167 17.66 -1.32 1.27
CA GLY A 167 16.59 -2.09 1.88
C GLY A 167 16.00 -3.05 0.85
N GLY A 168 16.83 -4.00 0.42
CA GLY A 168 16.53 -5.24 -0.31
C GLY A 168 15.14 -5.45 -0.91
N ASN A 169 15.14 -5.52 -2.24
CA ASN A 169 14.45 -6.51 -3.08
C ASN A 169 13.27 -7.26 -2.44
N GLY A 170 12.08 -6.77 -2.74
CA GLY A 170 10.88 -7.57 -2.85
C GLY A 170 10.12 -7.05 -4.04
N SER A 171 10.32 -7.65 -5.20
CA SER A 171 9.30 -7.69 -6.25
C SER A 171 8.07 -8.36 -5.62
N THR A 172 7.32 -7.62 -4.80
CA THR A 172 6.02 -8.09 -4.35
C THR A 172 5.20 -8.27 -5.62
N PRO A 173 4.66 -9.47 -5.91
CA PRO A 173 3.45 -9.52 -6.72
C PRO A 173 2.49 -8.51 -6.10
N LEU A 174 1.81 -7.73 -6.94
CA LEU A 174 0.92 -6.67 -6.48
C LEU A 174 0.15 -7.16 -5.25
N PRO A 175 0.13 -6.43 -4.12
CA PRO A 175 -0.83 -6.74 -3.09
C PRO A 175 -2.19 -6.77 -3.78
N ILE A 176 -2.93 -7.87 -3.60
CA ILE A 176 -4.29 -8.05 -4.13
C ILE A 176 -5.16 -6.82 -3.77
N GLY A 177 -4.80 -6.06 -2.72
CA GLY A 177 -5.44 -4.80 -2.33
C GLY A 177 -4.86 -3.47 -2.85
N TRP A 178 -4.44 -3.34 -4.12
CA TRP A 178 -4.44 -1.98 -4.71
C TRP A 178 -5.89 -1.56 -4.95
N PRO A 179 -6.36 -0.44 -4.37
CA PRO A 179 -7.71 0.03 -4.65
C PRO A 179 -7.78 0.43 -6.13
N TYR A 180 -8.88 0.05 -6.79
CA TYR A 180 -9.38 0.92 -7.86
C TYR A 180 -9.41 2.33 -7.27
N PRO A 181 -8.90 3.35 -7.98
CA PRO A 181 -9.06 4.72 -7.49
C PRO A 181 -10.54 4.91 -7.13
N LEU A 182 -10.87 5.15 -5.85
CA LEU A 182 -12.21 5.42 -5.33
C LEU A 182 -12.65 6.83 -5.64
#